data_AF-A0A645I8E6-F1
#
_entry.id   AF-A0A645I8E6-F1
#
_cell.length_a   1.000
_cell.length_b   1.000
_cell.length_c   1.000
_cell.angle_alpha   90.00
_cell.angle_beta   90.00
_cell.angle_gamma   90.00
#
_symmetry.space_group_name_H-M   'P 1'
#
loop_
_entity.id
_entity.type
_entity.pdbx_description
1 polymer ?
#
loop_
_entity_poly.entity_id
_entity_poly.type
_entity_poly.pdbx_seq_one_letter_code
_entity_poly.pdbx_strand_id
1 'polypeptide(L)'
;MNDIIIVMVDKNLQLKRVMERDSLNLQEAISRIDNQMPQEEKLKYADFVINNNDTKDNAKKQLDEILILLNNFRGKDGKKKESCNVNHTNHIIANGD
;
A
#
# COMPACT_ATOMS: atom_id res chain seq x y z
N MET A 1 10.38 5.11 15.70
CA MET A 1 10.32 4.84 14.25
C MET A 1 8.84 4.74 13.91
N ASN A 2 8.38 5.52 12.95
CA ASN A 2 6.99 5.51 12.48
C ASN A 2 7.05 5.05 11.04
N ASP A 3 6.34 3.97 10.71
CA ASP A 3 6.29 3.42 9.35
C ASP A 3 4.97 3.85 8.67
N ILE A 4 5.04 4.22 7.39
CA ILE A 4 3.93 4.66 6.56
C ILE A 4 3.55 3.53 5.62
N ILE A 5 2.31 3.05 5.77
CA ILE A 5 1.73 2.02 4.90
C ILE A 5 0.76 2.70 3.93
N ILE A 6 0.97 2.52 2.63
CA ILE A 6 0.11 3.06 1.57
C ILE A 6 -0.64 1.94 0.86
N VAL A 7 -1.95 2.12 0.70
CA VAL A 7 -2.78 1.21 -0.09
C VAL A 7 -2.94 1.79 -1.49
N MET A 8 -2.52 1.03 -2.50
CA MET A 8 -2.55 1.40 -3.91
C MET A 8 -3.63 0.61 -4.65
N VAL A 9 -4.27 1.25 -5.63
CA VAL A 9 -5.25 0.62 -6.52
C VAL A 9 -5.18 1.28 -7.90
N ASP A 10 -5.29 0.51 -8.97
CA ASP A 10 -5.25 1.00 -10.34
C ASP A 10 -6.28 2.10 -10.57
N LYS A 11 -5.88 3.15 -11.29
CA LYS A 11 -6.71 4.34 -11.53
C LYS A 11 -8.10 4.00 -12.09
N ASN A 12 -8.18 3.03 -13.02
CA ASN A 12 -9.44 2.60 -13.61
C ASN A 12 -10.35 1.91 -12.60
N LEU A 13 -9.80 1.05 -11.76
CA LEU A 13 -10.55 0.35 -10.72
C LEU A 13 -10.95 1.31 -9.59
N GLN A 14 -10.06 2.24 -9.23
CA GLN A 14 -10.34 3.32 -8.29
C GLN A 14 -11.54 4.15 -8.76
N LEU A 15 -11.52 4.57 -10.02
CA LEU A 15 -12.56 5.38 -10.62
C LEU A 15 -13.90 4.64 -10.65
N LYS A 16 -13.91 3.38 -11.09
CA LYS A 16 -15.10 2.52 -11.04
C LYS A 16 -15.67 2.41 -9.63
N ARG A 17 -14.82 2.13 -8.63
CA ARG A 17 -15.24 1.99 -7.23
C ARG A 17 -15.80 3.30 -6.65
N VAL A 18 -15.20 4.46 -6.99
CA VAL A 18 -15.70 5.77 -6.54
C VAL A 18 -17.04 6.10 -7.18
N MET A 19 -17.20 5.84 -8.48
CA MET A 19 -18.47 6.03 -9.17
C MET A 19 -19.58 5.16 -8.58
N GLU A 20 -19.32 3.86 -8.36
CA GLU A 20 -20.28 2.92 -7.79
C GLU A 20 -20.66 3.28 -6.35
N ARG A 21 -19.67 3.64 -5.51
CA ARG A 21 -19.89 3.95 -4.10
C ARG A 21 -20.69 5.23 -3.91
N ASP A 22 -20.32 6.27 -4.65
CA ASP A 22 -20.85 7.62 -4.45
C ASP A 22 -21.95 7.98 -5.47
N SER A 23 -22.32 7.04 -6.35
CA SER A 23 -23.29 7.23 -7.45
C SER A 23 -22.97 8.46 -8.32
N LEU A 24 -21.69 8.66 -8.62
CA LEU A 24 -21.20 9.79 -9.41
C LEU A 24 -21.09 9.48 -10.88
N ASN A 25 -21.14 10.53 -11.70
CA ASN A 25 -20.72 10.44 -13.09
C ASN A 25 -19.19 10.44 -13.22
N LEU A 26 -18.70 10.11 -14.43
CA LEU A 26 -17.27 9.98 -14.72
C LEU A 26 -16.47 11.25 -14.38
N GLN A 27 -16.99 12.43 -14.73
CA GLN A 27 -16.28 13.70 -14.55
C GLN A 27 -16.16 14.09 -13.07
N GLU A 28 -17.21 13.81 -12.29
CA GLU A 28 -17.20 14.02 -10.84
C GLU A 28 -16.22 13.06 -10.14
N ALA A 29 -16.17 11.81 -10.57
CA ALA A 29 -15.22 10.83 -10.04
C ALA A 29 -13.76 11.20 -10.36
N ILE A 30 -13.48 11.64 -11.59
CA ILE A 30 -12.14 12.14 -11.99
C ILE A 30 -11.77 13.34 -11.12
N SER A 31 -12.66 14.33 -11.02
CA SER A 31 -12.41 15.54 -10.21
C SER A 31 -12.11 15.20 -8.75
N ARG A 32 -12.79 14.20 -8.17
CA ARG A 32 -12.50 13.72 -6.80
C ARG A 32 -11.15 13.04 -6.67
N ILE A 33 -10.73 12.28 -7.67
CA ILE A 33 -9.43 11.61 -7.67
C ILE A 33 -8.31 12.64 -7.86
N ASP A 34 -8.48 13.57 -8.79
CA ASP A 34 -7.48 14.58 -9.13
C ASP A 34 -7.32 15.65 -8.02
N ASN A 35 -8.33 15.86 -7.18
CA ASN A 35 -8.23 16.69 -5.97
C ASN A 35 -7.37 16.06 -4.85
N GLN A 36 -6.95 14.81 -5.01
CA GLN A 36 -6.04 14.14 -4.08
C GLN A 36 -4.62 14.16 -4.62
N MET A 37 -3.64 13.99 -3.73
CA MET A 37 -2.25 13.77 -4.15
C MET A 37 -2.16 12.56 -5.09
N PRO A 38 -1.46 12.67 -6.24
CA PRO A 38 -1.26 11.57 -7.17
C PRO A 38 -0.71 10.33 -6.48
N GLN A 39 -1.15 9.15 -6.90
CA GLN A 39 -0.69 7.90 -6.29
C GLN A 39 0.82 7.73 -6.39
N GLU A 40 1.43 8.09 -7.52
CA GLU A 40 2.87 8.05 -7.72
C GLU A 40 3.65 8.93 -6.73
N GLU A 41 3.09 10.07 -6.35
CA GLU A 41 3.70 10.94 -5.34
C GLU A 41 3.53 10.36 -3.94
N LYS A 42 2.35 9.82 -3.62
CA LYS A 42 2.10 9.14 -2.34
C LYS A 42 3.12 8.00 -2.13
N LEU A 43 3.36 7.18 -3.16
CA LEU A 43 4.29 6.04 -3.10
C LEU A 43 5.73 6.42 -2.72
N LYS A 44 6.15 7.68 -2.92
CA LYS A 44 7.49 8.16 -2.52
C LYS A 44 7.66 8.24 -1.01
N TYR A 45 6.56 8.32 -0.26
CA TYR A 45 6.56 8.42 1.20
C TYR A 45 6.26 7.08 1.88
N ALA A 46 6.04 6.01 1.11
CA ALA A 46 5.64 4.71 1.65
C ALA A 46 6.86 3.90 2.10
N ASP A 47 6.83 3.43 3.34
CA ASP A 47 7.73 2.36 3.80
C ASP A 47 7.22 1.00 3.29
N PHE A 48 5.90 0.83 3.27
CA PHE A 48 5.23 -0.38 2.77
C PHE A 48 4.06 -0.01 1.84
N VAL A 49 3.85 -0.83 0.80
CA VAL A 49 2.76 -0.67 -0.15
C VAL A 49 1.91 -1.92 -0.19
N ILE A 50 0.59 -1.76 -0.06
CA ILE A 50 -0.40 -2.83 -0.23
C ILE A 50 -1.12 -2.61 -1.55
N ASN A 51 -1.09 -3.60 -2.43
CA ASN A 51 -1.86 -3.64 -3.66
C ASN A 51 -3.29 -4.15 -3.41
N ASN A 52 -4.29 -3.33 -3.73
CA ASN A 52 -5.71 -3.62 -3.60
C ASN A 52 -6.45 -3.71 -4.97
N ASN A 53 -5.71 -4.10 -6.01
CA ASN A 53 -6.25 -4.37 -7.34
C ASN A 53 -7.10 -5.63 -7.38
N ASP A 54 -6.68 -6.67 -6.67
CA ASP A 54 -7.30 -7.99 -6.74
C ASP A 54 -8.41 -8.15 -5.69
N THR A 55 -8.40 -9.30 -5.01
CA THR A 55 -9.33 -9.68 -3.97
C THR A 55 -8.92 -9.08 -2.63
N LYS A 56 -9.91 -8.90 -1.75
CA LYS A 56 -9.69 -8.51 -0.35
C LYS A 56 -8.76 -9.48 0.37
N ASP A 57 -8.77 -10.76 0.00
CA ASP A 57 -7.92 -11.77 0.62
C ASP A 57 -6.45 -11.59 0.23
N ASN A 58 -6.15 -11.14 -0.99
CA ASN A 58 -4.78 -10.79 -1.38
C ASN A 58 -4.27 -9.59 -0.56
N ALA A 59 -5.11 -8.57 -0.38
CA ALA A 59 -4.76 -7.40 0.44
C ALA A 59 -4.55 -7.77 1.92
N LYS A 60 -5.34 -8.70 2.47
CA LYS A 60 -5.16 -9.22 3.83
C LYS A 60 -3.83 -9.96 3.99
N LYS A 61 -3.47 -10.83 3.04
CA LYS A 61 -2.17 -11.54 3.07
C LYS A 61 -0.99 -10.58 3.10
N GLN A 62 -1.00 -9.56 2.23
CA GLN A 62 0.04 -8.53 2.22
C GLN A 62 0.11 -7.77 3.55
N LEU A 63 -1.04 -7.45 4.16
CA LEU A 63 -1.08 -6.83 5.48
C LEU A 63 -0.49 -7.74 6.57
N ASP A 64 -0.85 -9.03 6.57
CA ASP A 64 -0.34 -10.00 7.53
C ASP A 64 1.20 -10.14 7.42
N GLU A 65 1.74 -10.14 6.21
CA GLU A 65 3.18 -10.15 5.96
C GLU A 65 3.88 -8.90 6.50
N ILE A 66 3.31 -7.70 6.27
CA ILE A 66 3.83 -6.45 6.83
C ILE A 66 3.80 -6.50 8.36
N LEU A 67 2.72 -6.98 8.97
CA LEU A 67 2.61 -7.10 10.43
C LEU A 67 3.63 -8.07 11.01
N ILE A 68 3.88 -9.22 10.37
CA ILE A 68 4.91 -10.18 10.77
C ILE A 68 6.29 -9.53 10.71
N LEU A 69 6.61 -8.82 9.63
CA LEU A 69 7.86 -8.09 9.48
C LEU A 69 8.03 -7.08 10.61
N LEU A 70 7.05 -6.20 10.83
CA LEU A 70 7.08 -5.18 11.88
C LEU A 70 7.22 -5.79 13.28
N ASN A 71 6.53 -6.90 13.57
CA ASN A 71 6.66 -7.60 14.84
C ASN A 71 8.06 -8.20 15.04
N ASN A 72 8.67 -8.74 13.98
CA ASN A 72 10.04 -9.26 14.04
C ASN A 72 11.08 -8.17 14.28
N PHE A 73 10.85 -6.94 13.81
CA PHE A 73 11.72 -5.80 14.10
C PHE A 73 11.56 -5.26 15.53
N ARG A 74 10.35 -5.35 16.10
CA ARG A 74 10.04 -4.83 17.44
C ARG A 74 10.38 -5.80 18.57
N GLY A 75 10.60 -7.09 18.25
CA GLY A 75 10.97 -8.13 19.21
C GLY A 75 12.44 -8.56 19.09
N LYS A 76 13.35 -7.80 19.73
CA LYS A 76 14.55 -8.30 20.41
C LYS A 76 15.36 -7.14 20.99
N ASP A 77 15.42 -7.09 22.31
CA ASP A 77 16.42 -6.33 23.03
C ASP A 77 17.82 -6.69 22.52
N GLY A 78 18.46 -5.71 21.87
CA GLY A 78 19.90 -5.48 21.95
C GLY A 78 20.86 -6.36 21.15
N LYS A 79 20.44 -7.35 20.34
CA LYS A 79 21.37 -8.07 19.46
C LYS A 79 20.94 -8.03 17.99
N LYS A 80 21.62 -7.17 17.22
CA LYS A 80 21.62 -7.16 15.75
C LYS A 80 21.82 -8.60 15.26
N LYS A 81 20.81 -9.17 14.61
CA LYS A 81 21.07 -10.20 13.61
C LYS A 81 21.42 -9.47 12.31
N GLU A 82 22.71 -9.40 12.00
CA GLU A 82 23.15 -9.44 10.61
C GLU A 82 22.54 -10.71 10.00
N SER A 83 21.94 -10.74 8.81
CA SER A 83 21.95 -9.83 7.68
C SER A 83 20.62 -9.99 6.96
N CYS A 84 19.84 -8.93 6.82
CA CYS A 84 19.02 -8.78 5.63
C CYS A 84 19.45 -7.45 5.04
N ASN A 85 20.05 -7.50 3.85
CA ASN A 85 20.37 -6.32 3.05
C ASN A 85 19.04 -5.73 2.56
N VAL A 86 18.23 -5.23 3.48
CA VAL A 86 17.08 -4.38 3.15
C VAL A 86 17.65 -2.96 3.05
N ASN A 87 18.32 -2.74 1.92
CA ASN A 87 18.49 -1.42 1.34
C ASN A 87 17.18 -0.64 1.55
N HIS A 88 17.24 0.66 1.83
CA HIS A 88 16.11 1.60 1.85
C HIS A 88 15.32 1.54 0.52
N THR A 89 14.60 0.45 0.32
CA THR A 89 13.93 0.05 -0.91
C THR A 89 12.49 -0.02 -0.50
N ASN A 90 11.65 0.74 -1.19
CA ASN A 90 10.20 0.59 -1.12
C ASN A 90 9.90 -0.92 -1.19
N HIS A 91 9.54 -1.53 -0.05
CA HIS A 91 9.16 -2.93 0.00
C HIS A 91 7.76 -3.01 -0.60
N ILE A 92 7.71 -3.06 -1.93
CA ILE A 92 6.50 -3.37 -2.67
C ILE A 92 6.30 -4.87 -2.52
N ILE A 93 5.39 -5.26 -1.62
CA ILE A 93 4.95 -6.64 -1.51
C ILE A 93 3.89 -6.84 -2.59
N ALA A 94 4.35 -6.98 -3.84
CA ALA A 94 3.50 -7.38 -4.95
C ALA A 94 3.60 -8.91 -5.07
N ASN A 95 2.52 -9.61 -4.72
CA ASN A 95 2.33 -10.96 -5.23
C ASN A 95 1.95 -10.81 -6.70
N GLY A 96 2.89 -11.13 -7.58
CA GLY A 96 2.64 -11.25 -9.01
C GLY A 96 1.97 -12.60 -9.29
N ASP A 97 0.81 -12.53 -9.91
CA ASP A 97 0.30 -13.52 -10.86
C ASP A 97 -0.15 -12.74 -12.11
#